data_AF-A0AAJ2H8A4-F1
#
_entry.id   AF-A0AAJ2H8A4-F1
#
_cell.length_a   1.000
_cell.length_b   1.000
_cell.length_c   1.000
_cell.angle_alpha   90.00
_cell.angle_beta   90.00
_cell.angle_gamma   90.00
#
_symmetry.space_group_name_H-M   'P 1'
#
loop_
_entity.id
_entity.type
_entity.pdbx_description
1 polymer ?
#
loop_
_entity_poly.entity_id
_entity_poly.type
_entity_poly.pdbx_seq_one_letter_code
_entity_poly.pdbx_strand_id
1 'polypeptide(L)'
;MAIPEAVDTVDAIAPHSPALPDLMPAALQQLLENRLPRVIRREPEQDDATRWRRWEIGGRTVQIAQPVTFTPYASAQPCSARCRFCSETLDDGGPHAAALRPGPQYGAQLRQALAALRGLPLSWSLSGLETTDDASWMLSMLDALQEHARQSPVQGSVLYTNGAGLATPQGAELVTRLQAFDLGWVELSRHHHEAQANQAIMRFRSGQAVATQAGIDATLTQLVPQLPVKLVCIVQQGGIDGVPALKAYLRWAQQRGVTAVILREFSQLGPQYRNNATARYIGGARIDVAALLAACLADPELSAEAQPVHATSGYYFWNVVLHWRGMQLTFEASDYVRMHARHASGRIYKLVFHANGRLCGGWNPEQHVLLETTGAAPMRSRAVQPLQLLRSP
;
A
#
# COMPACT_ATOMS: atom_id res chain seq x y z
N MET A 1 27.43 8.82 7.05
CA MET A 1 27.62 7.47 6.49
C MET A 1 26.59 7.34 5.39
N ALA A 2 27.05 7.38 4.13
CA ALA A 2 26.21 7.57 2.96
C ALA A 2 25.32 6.34 2.71
N ILE A 3 24.02 6.58 2.53
CA ILE A 3 23.05 5.56 2.13
C ILE A 3 23.24 5.36 0.61
N PRO A 4 23.46 4.14 0.11
CA PRO A 4 23.69 3.93 -1.30
C PRO A 4 22.39 4.08 -2.10
N GLU A 5 22.40 4.98 -3.08
CA GLU A 5 21.44 5.02 -4.18
C GLU A 5 21.63 3.76 -5.03
N ALA A 6 20.70 2.80 -4.93
CA ALA A 6 20.69 1.63 -5.78
C ALA A 6 19.78 1.88 -7.01
N VAL A 7 20.44 2.24 -8.11
CA VAL A 7 20.16 1.89 -9.52
C VAL A 7 18.81 2.32 -10.11
N ASP A 8 18.78 3.55 -10.64
CA ASP A 8 17.98 3.94 -11.81
C ASP A 8 18.97 4.23 -12.97
N THR A 9 19.29 3.23 -13.79
CA THR A 9 19.91 3.47 -15.11
C THR A 9 18.94 3.05 -16.19
N VAL A 10 18.13 4.01 -16.65
CA VAL A 10 17.47 3.99 -17.95
C VAL A 10 17.65 5.39 -18.56
N ASP A 11 18.06 5.39 -19.82
CA ASP A 11 18.64 6.50 -20.56
C ASP A 11 17.94 7.86 -20.44
N ALA A 12 18.75 8.91 -20.34
CA ALA A 12 18.34 10.29 -20.45
C ALA A 12 17.84 10.58 -21.88
N ILE A 13 16.55 10.91 -22.00
CA ILE A 13 15.98 11.60 -23.17
C ILE A 13 15.52 12.99 -22.68
N ALA A 14 16.13 14.05 -23.23
CA ALA A 14 15.67 15.44 -23.08
C ALA A 14 14.66 15.80 -24.19
N PRO A 15 14.03 17.00 -24.20
CA PRO A 15 13.23 17.67 -23.19
C PRO A 15 11.78 17.81 -23.72
N HIS A 16 10.91 16.87 -23.39
CA HIS A 16 9.49 17.13 -23.29
C HIS A 16 9.15 17.01 -21.82
N SER A 17 8.51 18.03 -21.24
CA SER A 17 8.02 17.95 -19.86
C SER A 17 7.22 16.65 -19.74
N PRO A 18 7.64 15.70 -18.88
CA PRO A 18 7.04 14.38 -18.83
C PRO A 18 5.57 14.53 -18.45
N ALA A 19 4.67 13.94 -19.25
CA ALA A 19 3.23 14.05 -19.01
C ALA A 19 2.90 13.58 -17.59
N LEU A 20 2.23 14.46 -16.84
CA LEU A 20 1.85 14.25 -15.44
C LEU A 20 0.80 13.13 -15.33
N PRO A 21 0.63 12.52 -14.15
CA PRO A 21 -0.34 11.44 -13.95
C PRO A 21 -1.77 11.85 -14.31
N ASP A 22 -2.48 11.06 -15.12
CA ASP A 22 -3.84 11.38 -15.59
C ASP A 22 -4.87 11.53 -14.46
N LEU A 23 -4.65 10.82 -13.34
CA LEU A 23 -5.50 10.91 -12.15
C LEU A 23 -5.24 12.18 -11.31
N MET A 24 -4.15 12.91 -11.59
CA MET A 24 -3.84 14.15 -10.89
C MET A 24 -4.82 15.24 -11.35
N PRO A 25 -5.43 16.02 -10.44
CA PRO A 25 -6.31 17.12 -10.85
C PRO A 25 -5.61 18.14 -11.74
N ALA A 26 -6.29 18.63 -12.79
CA ALA A 26 -5.70 19.53 -13.79
C ALA A 26 -5.10 20.81 -13.18
N ALA A 27 -5.74 21.38 -12.16
CA ALA A 27 -5.20 22.55 -11.46
C ALA A 27 -3.85 22.26 -10.76
N LEU A 28 -3.69 21.06 -10.20
CA LEU A 28 -2.42 20.64 -9.61
C LEU A 28 -1.39 20.33 -10.70
N GLN A 29 -1.81 19.73 -11.82
CA GLN A 29 -0.94 19.50 -12.96
C GLN A 29 -0.33 20.83 -13.45
N GLN A 30 -1.15 21.86 -13.64
CA GLN A 30 -0.70 23.20 -14.04
C GLN A 30 0.25 23.81 -13.00
N LEU A 31 -0.02 23.62 -11.70
CA LEU A 31 0.84 24.13 -10.63
C LEU A 31 2.22 23.46 -10.60
N LEU A 32 2.31 22.19 -10.98
CA LEU A 32 3.54 21.39 -10.95
C LEU A 32 4.23 21.31 -12.31
N GLU A 33 3.60 21.82 -13.36
CA GLU A 33 4.15 21.89 -14.70
C GLU A 33 5.50 22.61 -14.66
N ASN A 34 6.53 21.99 -15.24
CA ASN A 34 7.92 22.46 -15.22
C ASN A 34 8.60 22.55 -13.84
N ARG A 35 7.93 22.15 -12.75
CA ARG A 35 8.53 22.07 -11.41
C ARG A 35 8.99 20.67 -11.04
N LEU A 36 8.48 19.64 -11.72
CA LEU A 36 8.83 18.25 -11.48
C LEU A 36 9.96 17.80 -12.41
N PRO A 37 11.10 17.36 -11.86
CA PRO A 37 12.22 16.84 -12.67
C PRO A 37 11.87 15.59 -13.47
N ARG A 38 10.97 14.73 -12.96
CA ARG A 38 10.59 13.47 -13.60
C ARG A 38 9.21 12.96 -13.18
N VAL A 39 8.62 12.12 -14.02
CA VAL A 39 7.41 11.35 -13.73
C VAL A 39 7.72 9.86 -13.87
N ILE A 40 7.47 9.09 -12.82
CA ILE A 40 7.65 7.64 -12.78
C ILE A 40 6.34 6.95 -13.19
N ARG A 41 6.34 6.19 -14.28
CA ARG A 41 5.17 5.41 -14.73
C ARG A 41 5.26 3.98 -14.24
N ARG A 42 4.51 3.63 -13.18
CA ARG A 42 4.43 2.25 -12.65
C ARG A 42 3.44 1.37 -13.41
N GLU A 43 2.36 1.94 -13.92
CA GLU A 43 1.53 1.24 -14.89
C GLU A 43 2.26 1.21 -16.25
N PRO A 44 2.49 0.03 -16.85
CA PRO A 44 3.04 -0.04 -18.20
C PRO A 44 2.03 0.39 -19.26
N GLU A 45 2.52 0.99 -20.34
CA GLU A 45 1.72 1.30 -21.51
C GLU A 45 1.17 0.02 -22.15
N GLN A 46 0.06 0.11 -22.90
CA GLN A 46 -0.70 -1.06 -23.33
C GLN A 46 0.10 -2.03 -24.21
N ASP A 47 1.06 -1.51 -24.96
CA ASP A 47 1.92 -2.15 -25.95
C ASP A 47 3.37 -2.34 -25.47
N ASP A 48 3.68 -1.99 -24.20
CA ASP A 48 5.00 -2.20 -23.62
C ASP A 48 5.25 -3.68 -23.31
N ALA A 49 5.72 -4.42 -24.32
CA ALA A 49 6.03 -5.84 -24.22
C ALA A 49 7.16 -6.17 -23.22
N THR A 50 7.97 -5.18 -22.82
CA THR A 50 9.05 -5.40 -21.86
C THR A 50 8.53 -5.44 -20.42
N ARG A 51 7.43 -4.72 -20.16
CA ARG A 51 6.80 -4.61 -18.85
C ARG A 51 5.49 -5.39 -18.70
N TRP A 52 4.93 -5.90 -19.80
CA TRP A 52 3.87 -6.91 -19.77
C TRP A 52 4.45 -8.32 -19.88
N ARG A 53 4.60 -9.01 -18.74
CA ARG A 53 5.08 -10.39 -18.70
C ARG A 53 3.93 -11.37 -18.92
N ARG A 54 4.09 -12.30 -19.87
CA ARG A 54 3.19 -13.45 -20.03
C ARG A 54 3.61 -14.55 -19.05
N TRP A 55 2.66 -15.13 -18.33
CA TRP A 55 2.94 -16.14 -17.30
C TRP A 55 1.87 -17.23 -17.27
N GLU A 56 2.27 -18.47 -17.04
CA GLU A 56 1.36 -19.61 -16.83
C GLU A 56 1.14 -19.83 -15.33
N ILE A 57 -0.10 -19.69 -14.86
CA ILE A 57 -0.48 -19.92 -13.45
C ILE A 57 -1.79 -20.71 -13.44
N GLY A 58 -1.82 -21.82 -12.69
CA GLY A 58 -3.05 -22.62 -12.55
C GLY A 58 -3.63 -23.11 -13.88
N GLY A 59 -2.78 -23.36 -14.88
CA GLY A 59 -3.18 -23.77 -16.24
C GLY A 59 -3.75 -22.65 -17.10
N ARG A 60 -3.52 -21.39 -16.74
CA ARG A 60 -3.97 -20.20 -17.48
C ARG A 60 -2.79 -19.30 -17.81
N THR A 61 -2.74 -18.83 -19.06
CA THR A 61 -1.87 -17.72 -19.44
C THR A 61 -2.47 -16.40 -18.98
N VAL A 62 -1.69 -15.60 -18.26
CA VAL A 62 -2.06 -14.24 -17.84
C VAL A 62 -1.00 -13.22 -18.26
N GLN A 63 -1.39 -11.95 -18.34
CA GLN A 63 -0.47 -10.82 -18.51
C GLN A 63 -0.29 -10.10 -17.17
N ILE A 64 0.95 -10.00 -16.72
CA ILE A 64 1.34 -9.38 -15.44
C ILE A 64 2.13 -8.11 -15.71
N ALA A 65 1.63 -6.99 -15.20
CA ALA A 65 2.28 -5.69 -15.28
C ALA A 65 3.54 -5.65 -14.39
N GLN A 66 4.64 -5.10 -14.88
CA GLN A 66 5.86 -4.88 -14.10
C GLN A 66 6.07 -3.39 -13.77
N PRO A 67 6.46 -3.04 -12.53
CA PRO A 67 6.65 -3.94 -11.39
C PRO A 67 5.32 -4.48 -10.83
N VAL A 68 5.31 -5.71 -10.31
CA VAL A 68 4.14 -6.32 -9.62
C VAL A 68 4.45 -6.58 -8.15
N THR A 69 3.47 -6.30 -7.29
CA THR A 69 3.58 -6.64 -5.86
C THR A 69 2.94 -7.99 -5.57
N PHE A 70 3.60 -8.80 -4.74
CA PHE A 70 3.01 -9.98 -4.09
C PHE A 70 2.73 -9.65 -2.60
N THR A 71 1.49 -9.87 -2.19
CA THR A 71 1.01 -9.64 -0.82
C THR A 71 0.54 -10.95 -0.21
N PRO A 72 1.27 -11.53 0.75
CA PRO A 72 0.68 -12.47 1.70
C PRO A 72 -0.28 -11.67 2.60
N TYR A 73 -1.57 -11.89 2.44
CA TYR A 73 -2.60 -11.09 3.10
C TYR A 73 -2.62 -11.36 4.60
N ALA A 74 -2.27 -10.35 5.40
CA ALA A 74 -2.27 -10.43 6.85
C ALA A 74 -3.68 -10.63 7.40
N SER A 75 -3.97 -11.85 7.80
CA SER A 75 -5.26 -12.24 8.37
C SER A 75 -5.11 -13.35 9.41
N ALA A 76 -3.91 -13.55 9.96
CA ALA A 76 -3.63 -14.54 11.00
C ALA A 76 -4.55 -14.36 12.23
N GLN A 77 -4.83 -13.11 12.58
CA GLN A 77 -5.77 -12.75 13.63
C GLN A 77 -6.50 -11.44 13.33
N PRO A 78 -7.58 -11.11 14.06
CA PRO A 78 -8.27 -9.83 13.90
C PRO A 78 -7.34 -8.66 14.19
N CYS A 79 -7.40 -7.61 13.37
CA CYS A 79 -6.59 -6.41 13.56
C CYS A 79 -6.76 -5.80 14.95
N SER A 80 -5.63 -5.40 15.54
CA SER A 80 -5.49 -4.61 16.78
C SER A 80 -6.15 -3.24 16.70
N ALA A 81 -6.41 -2.72 15.50
CA ALA A 81 -7.10 -1.46 15.24
C ALA A 81 -8.48 -1.66 14.58
N ARG A 82 -9.37 -0.69 14.73
CA ARG A 82 -10.70 -0.63 14.09
C ARG A 82 -10.88 0.72 13.40
N CYS A 83 -9.90 1.06 12.56
CA CYS A 83 -9.79 2.36 11.91
C CYS A 83 -11.12 2.75 11.25
N ARG A 84 -11.53 4.01 11.40
CA ARG A 84 -12.83 4.50 10.88
C ARG A 84 -12.96 4.43 9.36
N PHE A 85 -11.83 4.31 8.66
CA PHE A 85 -11.70 4.26 7.21
C PHE A 85 -11.23 2.89 6.69
N CYS A 86 -11.24 1.84 7.53
CA CYS A 86 -10.69 0.53 7.16
C CYS A 86 -11.38 -0.02 5.90
N SER A 87 -10.60 -0.28 4.85
CA SER A 87 -11.12 -0.81 3.57
C SER A 87 -11.85 -2.15 3.73
N GLU A 88 -11.44 -2.97 4.70
CA GLU A 88 -12.10 -4.25 5.01
C GLU A 88 -13.49 -4.11 5.62
N THR A 89 -13.91 -2.88 5.93
CA THR A 89 -15.27 -2.57 6.39
C THR A 89 -16.11 -1.87 5.33
N LEU A 90 -15.55 -1.62 4.14
CA LEU A 90 -16.33 -1.18 2.98
C LEU A 90 -17.06 -2.37 2.38
N ASP A 91 -18.37 -2.24 2.18
CA ASP A 91 -19.21 -3.30 1.63
C ASP A 91 -19.44 -3.05 0.14
N ASP A 92 -18.80 -3.85 -0.71
CA ASP A 92 -19.03 -3.91 -2.16
C ASP A 92 -19.86 -5.14 -2.58
N GLY A 93 -20.49 -5.83 -1.61
CA GLY A 93 -21.21 -7.08 -1.80
C GLY A 93 -20.34 -8.33 -1.93
N GLY A 94 -19.02 -8.20 -1.87
CA GLY A 94 -18.06 -9.31 -1.93
C GLY A 94 -17.67 -9.89 -0.57
N PRO A 95 -17.02 -11.06 -0.56
CA PRO A 95 -16.42 -11.63 0.64
C PRO A 95 -15.24 -10.77 1.15
N HIS A 96 -15.15 -10.61 2.46
CA HIS A 96 -14.04 -9.89 3.09
C HIS A 96 -12.85 -10.82 3.38
N ALA A 97 -11.67 -10.47 2.87
CA ALA A 97 -10.43 -11.18 3.18
C ALA A 97 -10.13 -11.16 4.68
N ALA A 98 -10.54 -10.12 5.39
CA ALA A 98 -10.43 -10.00 6.85
C ALA A 98 -11.11 -11.13 7.66
N ALA A 99 -12.07 -11.85 7.08
CA ALA A 99 -12.76 -12.97 7.74
C ALA A 99 -12.00 -14.30 7.63
N LEU A 100 -11.03 -14.40 6.72
CA LEU A 100 -10.27 -15.63 6.49
C LEU A 100 -9.19 -15.81 7.57
N ARG A 101 -8.88 -17.05 7.94
CA ARG A 101 -7.81 -17.38 8.89
C ARG A 101 -6.91 -18.47 8.29
N PRO A 102 -5.58 -18.36 8.43
CA PRO A 102 -4.67 -19.37 7.89
C PRO A 102 -4.86 -20.69 8.64
N GLY A 103 -5.01 -21.78 7.89
CA GLY A 103 -4.97 -23.12 8.45
C GLY A 103 -3.53 -23.61 8.72
N PRO A 104 -3.35 -24.80 9.30
CA PRO A 104 -2.03 -25.36 9.60
C PRO A 104 -1.15 -25.59 8.35
N GLN A 105 -1.76 -25.68 7.17
CA GLN A 105 -1.06 -25.85 5.89
C GLN A 105 -0.62 -24.54 5.24
N TYR A 106 -0.90 -23.38 5.84
CA TYR A 106 -0.66 -22.07 5.23
C TYR A 106 0.78 -21.90 4.72
N GLY A 107 1.78 -22.30 5.51
CA GLY A 107 3.18 -22.18 5.10
C GLY A 107 3.52 -23.02 3.86
N ALA A 108 2.99 -24.24 3.75
CA ALA A 108 3.19 -25.09 2.58
C ALA A 108 2.47 -24.53 1.34
N GLN A 109 1.24 -24.05 1.55
CA GLN A 109 0.41 -23.42 0.51
C GLN A 109 1.04 -22.13 -0.03
N LEU A 110 1.58 -21.28 0.85
CA LEU A 110 2.32 -20.07 0.45
C LEU A 110 3.54 -20.42 -0.40
N ARG A 111 4.34 -21.42 0.00
CA ARG A 111 5.49 -21.91 -0.79
C ARG A 111 5.05 -22.45 -2.15
N GLN A 112 3.93 -23.15 -2.24
CA GLN A 112 3.39 -23.63 -3.51
C GLN A 112 2.99 -22.47 -4.44
N ALA A 113 2.33 -21.43 -3.91
CA ALA A 113 2.00 -20.24 -4.68
C ALA A 113 3.25 -19.50 -5.16
N LEU A 114 4.26 -19.35 -4.31
CA LEU A 114 5.55 -18.74 -4.67
C LEU A 114 6.31 -19.57 -5.71
N ALA A 115 6.23 -20.90 -5.66
CA ALA A 115 6.84 -21.77 -6.66
C ALA A 115 6.24 -21.57 -8.06
N ALA A 116 4.92 -21.32 -8.14
CA ALA A 116 4.25 -20.99 -9.41
C ALA A 116 4.68 -19.62 -9.99
N LEU A 117 5.31 -18.77 -9.18
CA LEU A 117 5.80 -17.45 -9.57
C LEU A 117 7.34 -17.41 -9.72
N ARG A 118 8.03 -18.56 -9.65
CA ARG A 118 9.49 -18.61 -9.69
C ARG A 118 10.05 -17.95 -10.97
N GLY A 119 10.95 -17.00 -10.79
CA GLY A 119 11.60 -16.25 -11.88
C GLY A 119 10.87 -14.96 -12.30
N LEU A 120 9.64 -14.75 -11.84
CA LEU A 120 8.94 -13.48 -12.02
C LEU A 120 9.57 -12.43 -11.08
N PRO A 121 9.96 -11.23 -11.56
CA PRO A 121 10.34 -10.15 -10.67
C PRO A 121 9.15 -9.70 -9.81
N LEU A 122 9.32 -9.77 -8.50
CA LEU A 122 8.30 -9.43 -7.51
C LEU A 122 8.78 -8.34 -6.55
N SER A 123 7.86 -7.53 -6.05
CA SER A 123 8.06 -6.74 -4.83
C SER A 123 7.18 -7.26 -3.70
N TRP A 124 7.71 -7.30 -2.48
CA TRP A 124 6.94 -7.71 -1.30
C TRP A 124 6.11 -6.56 -0.75
N SER A 125 4.82 -6.80 -0.58
CA SER A 125 3.91 -5.88 0.10
C SER A 125 3.29 -6.61 1.29
N LEU A 126 3.94 -6.50 2.44
CA LEU A 126 3.49 -7.13 3.69
C LEU A 126 2.34 -6.27 4.25
N SER A 127 1.11 -6.68 3.98
CA SER A 127 -0.11 -5.89 4.23
C SER A 127 -1.35 -6.78 4.32
N GLY A 128 -2.52 -6.17 4.58
CA GLY A 128 -3.81 -6.84 4.74
C GLY A 128 -4.54 -6.18 5.90
N LEU A 129 -4.71 -6.91 6.99
CA LEU A 129 -4.98 -6.35 8.31
C LEU A 129 -3.68 -5.82 8.93
N GLU A 130 -3.34 -6.25 10.15
CA GLU A 130 -2.09 -5.88 10.81
C GLU A 130 -1.10 -7.04 10.77
N THR A 131 -0.07 -6.92 9.93
CA THR A 131 0.94 -7.96 9.72
C THR A 131 1.71 -8.30 10.99
N THR A 132 1.96 -7.31 11.86
CA THR A 132 2.80 -7.49 13.04
C THR A 132 2.07 -8.07 14.25
N ASP A 133 0.73 -8.12 14.22
CA ASP A 133 -0.07 -8.58 15.36
C ASP A 133 0.33 -10.02 15.76
N ASP A 134 0.54 -10.92 14.80
CA ASP A 134 0.95 -12.31 15.04
C ASP A 134 2.43 -12.53 14.65
N ALA A 135 3.29 -12.52 15.66
CA ALA A 135 4.73 -12.67 15.44
C ALA A 135 5.10 -14.03 14.84
N SER A 136 4.51 -15.13 15.32
CA SER A 136 4.85 -16.48 14.84
C SER A 136 4.48 -16.66 13.37
N TRP A 137 3.27 -16.23 12.99
CA TRP A 137 2.85 -16.24 11.60
C TRP A 137 3.75 -15.36 10.72
N MET A 138 4.08 -14.15 11.18
CA MET A 138 4.94 -13.23 10.44
C MET A 138 6.34 -13.80 10.22
N LEU A 139 6.97 -14.37 11.24
CA LEU A 139 8.29 -15.01 11.13
C LEU A 139 8.24 -16.15 10.10
N SER A 140 7.23 -17.02 10.18
CA SER A 140 7.05 -18.13 9.23
C SER A 140 6.81 -17.65 7.79
N MET A 141 6.04 -16.57 7.62
CA MET A 141 5.82 -15.92 6.32
C MET A 141 7.13 -15.36 5.75
N LEU A 142 7.94 -14.67 6.57
CA LEU A 142 9.23 -14.12 6.14
C LEU A 142 10.21 -15.22 5.72
N ASP A 143 10.20 -16.39 6.38
CA ASP A 143 11.00 -17.54 5.97
C ASP A 143 10.64 -18.03 4.56
N ALA A 144 9.34 -18.14 4.25
CA ALA A 144 8.87 -18.55 2.93
C ALA A 144 9.23 -17.53 1.83
N LEU A 145 9.10 -16.23 2.11
CA LEU A 145 9.48 -15.18 1.17
C LEU A 145 11.00 -15.15 0.93
N GLN A 146 11.80 -15.33 1.98
CA GLN A 146 13.26 -15.34 1.88
C GLN A 146 13.78 -16.57 1.16
N GLU A 147 13.13 -17.74 1.33
CA GLU A 147 13.42 -18.93 0.53
C GLU A 147 13.18 -18.68 -0.96
N HIS A 148 12.06 -18.07 -1.33
CA HIS A 148 11.76 -17.71 -2.72
C HIS A 148 12.77 -16.69 -3.27
N ALA A 149 13.14 -15.67 -2.49
CA ALA A 149 14.10 -14.65 -2.90
C ALA A 149 15.49 -15.20 -3.25
N ARG A 150 15.89 -16.36 -2.72
CA ARG A 150 17.15 -17.05 -3.11
C ARG A 150 17.11 -17.61 -4.53
N GLN A 151 15.92 -17.79 -5.10
CA GLN A 151 15.69 -18.45 -6.39
C GLN A 151 14.98 -17.56 -7.40
N SER A 152 14.63 -16.33 -7.04
CA SER A 152 13.80 -15.45 -7.87
C SER A 152 14.08 -13.98 -7.59
N PRO A 153 14.03 -13.11 -8.62
CA PRO A 153 14.36 -11.70 -8.47
C PRO A 153 13.33 -10.97 -7.59
N VAL A 154 13.83 -10.22 -6.62
CA VAL A 154 13.03 -9.34 -5.76
C VAL A 154 13.47 -7.90 -5.99
N GLN A 155 12.51 -7.03 -6.30
CA GLN A 155 12.77 -5.63 -6.64
C GLN A 155 12.62 -4.67 -5.47
N GLY A 156 12.01 -5.12 -4.37
CA GLY A 156 11.82 -4.30 -3.18
C GLY A 156 10.83 -4.92 -2.21
N SER A 157 10.73 -4.32 -1.02
CA SER A 157 9.88 -4.81 0.05
C SER A 157 9.40 -3.65 0.93
N VAL A 158 8.12 -3.70 1.30
CA VAL A 158 7.49 -2.73 2.19
C VAL A 158 6.60 -3.43 3.20
N LEU A 159 6.69 -3.00 4.46
CA LEU A 159 5.79 -3.39 5.52
C LEU A 159 4.76 -2.29 5.77
N TYR A 160 3.48 -2.61 5.70
CA TYR A 160 2.39 -1.76 6.14
C TYR A 160 1.96 -2.22 7.53
N THR A 161 2.04 -1.32 8.52
CA THR A 161 1.72 -1.66 9.91
C THR A 161 1.15 -0.46 10.66
N ASN A 162 0.29 -0.71 11.64
CA ASN A 162 -0.16 0.24 12.65
C ASN A 162 0.76 0.27 13.88
N GLY A 163 1.77 -0.59 13.93
CA GLY A 163 2.81 -0.67 14.96
C GLY A 163 2.43 -1.46 16.21
N ALA A 164 1.23 -2.04 16.29
CA ALA A 164 0.76 -2.72 17.49
C ALA A 164 1.66 -3.89 17.91
N GLY A 165 2.01 -4.78 16.97
CA GLY A 165 2.90 -5.90 17.23
C GLY A 165 4.34 -5.47 17.53
N LEU A 166 4.78 -4.34 16.98
CA LEU A 166 6.10 -3.76 17.25
C LEU A 166 6.18 -3.12 18.64
N ALA A 167 5.05 -2.76 19.24
CA ALA A 167 4.96 -2.22 20.60
C ALA A 167 4.80 -3.30 21.68
N THR A 168 5.13 -4.56 21.36
CA THR A 168 5.10 -5.71 22.29
C THR A 168 6.52 -6.15 22.67
N PRO A 169 6.68 -7.02 23.70
CA PRO A 169 7.98 -7.62 24.02
C PRO A 169 8.63 -8.36 22.84
N GLN A 170 7.84 -8.94 21.92
CA GLN A 170 8.32 -9.61 20.70
C GLN A 170 8.70 -8.61 19.58
N GLY A 171 8.39 -7.32 19.74
CA GLY A 171 8.66 -6.31 18.73
C GLY A 171 10.14 -6.21 18.36
N ALA A 172 11.05 -6.37 19.32
CA ALA A 172 12.51 -6.35 19.08
C ALA A 172 12.96 -7.50 18.17
N GLU A 173 12.41 -8.69 18.36
CA GLU A 173 12.66 -9.86 17.51
C GLU A 173 12.15 -9.60 16.09
N LEU A 174 10.93 -9.06 15.95
CA LEU A 174 10.36 -8.73 14.65
C LEU A 174 11.20 -7.69 13.90
N VAL A 175 11.66 -6.64 14.57
CA VAL A 175 12.53 -5.62 13.94
C VAL A 175 13.85 -6.24 13.48
N THR A 176 14.49 -7.06 14.32
CA THR A 176 15.72 -7.78 13.97
C THR A 176 15.49 -8.69 12.75
N ARG A 177 14.38 -9.43 12.72
CA ARG A 177 14.04 -10.30 11.59
C ARG A 177 13.78 -9.53 10.31
N LEU A 178 13.11 -8.38 10.39
CA LEU A 178 12.84 -7.49 9.25
C LEU A 178 14.13 -6.89 8.67
N GLN A 179 15.08 -6.51 9.52
CA GLN A 179 16.41 -6.10 9.06
C GLN A 179 17.14 -7.23 8.34
N ALA A 180 17.16 -8.44 8.92
CA ALA A 180 17.78 -9.62 8.31
C ALA A 180 17.05 -10.10 7.03
N PHE A 181 15.80 -9.68 6.84
CA PHE A 181 15.02 -9.90 5.63
C PHE A 181 15.36 -8.89 4.51
N ASP A 182 16.20 -7.88 4.80
CA ASP A 182 16.48 -6.75 3.92
C ASP A 182 15.19 -6.01 3.53
N LEU A 183 14.39 -5.66 4.55
CA LEU A 183 13.18 -4.87 4.36
C LEU A 183 13.54 -3.47 3.84
N GLY A 184 12.94 -3.06 2.71
CA GLY A 184 13.19 -1.75 2.11
C GLY A 184 12.74 -0.59 3.00
N TRP A 185 11.48 -0.60 3.46
CA TRP A 185 11.00 0.37 4.46
C TRP A 185 9.74 -0.09 5.19
N VAL A 186 9.44 0.57 6.30
CA VAL A 186 8.18 0.46 7.04
C VAL A 186 7.30 1.67 6.73
N GLU A 187 6.05 1.42 6.35
CA GLU A 187 4.94 2.38 6.34
C GLU A 187 4.13 2.23 7.63
N LEU A 188 4.43 3.09 8.61
CA LEU A 188 3.81 3.08 9.93
C LEU A 188 2.60 4.02 9.98
N SER A 189 1.41 3.45 10.17
CA SER A 189 0.14 4.18 10.21
C SER A 189 0.04 5.01 11.48
N ARG A 190 0.19 6.33 11.32
CA ARG A 190 0.02 7.32 12.39
C ARG A 190 -0.66 8.55 11.81
N HIS A 191 -1.94 8.70 12.09
CA HIS A 191 -2.79 9.69 11.42
C HIS A 191 -2.98 10.98 12.22
N HIS A 192 -2.37 11.08 13.41
CA HIS A 192 -2.23 12.32 14.16
C HIS A 192 -0.99 12.25 15.07
N HIS A 193 -0.40 13.39 15.43
CA HIS A 193 0.78 13.39 16.31
C HIS A 193 0.40 13.13 17.78
N GLU A 194 -0.72 13.70 18.24
CA GLU A 194 -1.29 13.41 19.55
C GLU A 194 -1.99 12.05 19.62
N ALA A 195 -1.71 11.29 20.68
CA ALA A 195 -2.26 9.97 20.90
C ALA A 195 -3.79 9.90 20.96
N GLN A 196 -4.45 10.85 21.64
CA GLN A 196 -5.91 10.84 21.79
C GLN A 196 -6.63 11.04 20.46
N ALA A 197 -6.21 12.03 19.67
CA ALA A 197 -6.76 12.26 18.33
C ALA A 197 -6.45 11.08 17.39
N ASN A 198 -5.23 10.54 17.44
CA ASN A 198 -4.90 9.33 16.67
C ASN A 198 -5.77 8.14 17.08
N GLN A 199 -6.07 7.98 18.37
CA GLN A 199 -6.93 6.92 18.88
C GLN A 199 -8.39 7.09 18.44
N ALA A 200 -8.89 8.32 18.29
CA ALA A 200 -10.22 8.57 17.73
C ALA A 200 -10.33 8.12 16.26
N ILE A 201 -9.21 8.15 15.53
CA ILE A 201 -9.09 7.77 14.12
C ILE A 201 -8.85 6.26 13.95
N MET A 202 -7.75 5.76 14.54
CA MET A 202 -7.27 4.38 14.43
C MET A 202 -8.11 3.41 15.27
N ARG A 203 -8.67 3.87 16.39
CA ARG A 203 -9.48 3.08 17.31
C ARG A 203 -8.80 1.76 17.67
N PHE A 204 -7.57 1.84 18.18
CA PHE A 204 -6.88 0.68 18.71
C PHE A 204 -7.73 0.03 19.81
N ARG A 205 -7.67 -1.30 19.90
CA ARG A 205 -8.32 -2.05 20.97
C ARG A 205 -7.71 -1.68 22.32
N SER A 206 -8.42 -1.99 23.39
CA SER A 206 -7.92 -1.77 24.75
C SER A 206 -6.58 -2.48 24.97
N GLY A 207 -5.66 -1.85 25.69
CA GLY A 207 -4.36 -2.41 26.05
C GLY A 207 -3.27 -2.32 24.98
N GLN A 208 -3.56 -1.78 23.79
CA GLN A 208 -2.55 -1.60 22.75
C GLN A 208 -1.58 -0.48 23.13
N ALA A 209 -0.32 -0.81 23.42
CA ALA A 209 0.67 0.16 23.88
C ALA A 209 0.86 1.30 22.88
N VAL A 210 0.90 1.01 21.58
CA VAL A 210 1.05 1.97 20.47
C VAL A 210 -0.07 3.04 20.42
N ALA A 211 -1.21 2.79 21.08
CA ALA A 211 -2.29 3.76 21.20
C ALA A 211 -1.94 4.95 22.10
N THR A 212 -0.98 4.76 23.02
CA THR A 212 -0.52 5.79 23.96
C THR A 212 0.65 6.59 23.38
N GLN A 213 0.90 7.78 23.91
CA GLN A 213 2.06 8.58 23.47
C GLN A 213 3.39 7.90 23.82
N ALA A 214 3.50 7.32 25.02
CA ALA A 214 4.70 6.60 25.44
C ALA A 214 4.99 5.38 24.56
N GLY A 215 3.95 4.62 24.20
CA GLY A 215 4.12 3.44 23.37
C GLY A 215 4.56 3.76 21.95
N ILE A 216 3.94 4.74 21.28
CA ILE A 216 4.40 5.13 19.94
C ILE A 216 5.79 5.74 19.94
N ASP A 217 6.13 6.54 20.97
CA ASP A 217 7.48 7.11 21.09
C ASP A 217 8.51 5.99 21.29
N ALA A 218 8.23 4.99 22.15
CA ALA A 218 9.09 3.82 22.33
C ALA A 218 9.23 2.98 21.05
N THR A 219 8.14 2.73 20.33
CA THR A 219 8.16 2.02 19.04
C THR A 219 9.04 2.75 18.02
N LEU A 220 8.92 4.07 17.91
CA LEU A 220 9.75 4.86 17.00
C LEU A 220 11.23 4.87 17.41
N THR A 221 11.52 5.02 18.70
CA THR A 221 12.90 4.94 19.24
C THR A 221 13.56 3.62 18.90
N GLN A 222 12.82 2.51 18.94
CA GLN A 222 13.33 1.20 18.55
C GLN A 222 13.48 1.08 17.02
N LEU A 223 12.48 1.54 16.25
CA LEU A 223 12.37 1.23 14.83
C LEU A 223 13.27 2.12 13.95
N VAL A 224 13.29 3.43 14.19
CA VAL A 224 13.95 4.43 13.34
C VAL A 224 15.45 4.20 13.17
N PRO A 225 16.23 3.82 14.21
CA PRO A 225 17.67 3.53 14.04
C PRO A 225 17.96 2.27 13.22
N GLN A 226 16.95 1.42 13.02
CA GLN A 226 17.10 0.07 12.53
C GLN A 226 16.59 -0.12 11.11
N LEU A 227 15.51 0.58 10.74
CA LEU A 227 14.84 0.45 9.45
C LEU A 227 14.41 1.83 8.93
N PRO A 228 14.39 2.06 7.60
CA PRO A 228 13.76 3.25 7.05
C PRO A 228 12.27 3.28 7.44
N VAL A 229 11.84 4.36 8.09
CA VAL A 229 10.44 4.56 8.53
C VAL A 229 9.81 5.70 7.75
N LYS A 230 8.66 5.42 7.15
CA LYS A 230 7.74 6.41 6.59
C LYS A 230 6.48 6.41 7.44
N LEU A 231 6.14 7.55 8.02
CA LEU A 231 4.85 7.68 8.69
C LEU A 231 3.75 7.86 7.64
N VAL A 232 2.69 7.09 7.72
CA VAL A 232 1.50 7.25 6.89
C VAL A 232 0.43 8.00 7.67
N CYS A 233 0.06 9.17 7.18
CA CYS A 233 -1.02 9.99 7.70
C CYS A 233 -2.12 10.10 6.63
N ILE A 234 -3.28 9.47 6.88
CA ILE A 234 -4.44 9.76 6.05
C ILE A 234 -5.03 11.09 6.52
N VAL A 235 -4.89 12.11 5.69
CA VAL A 235 -5.35 13.48 5.98
C VAL A 235 -6.88 13.50 5.97
N GLN A 236 -7.45 14.09 7.02
CA GLN A 236 -8.89 14.03 7.26
C GLN A 236 -9.34 15.10 8.25
N GLN A 237 -10.61 15.48 8.15
CA GLN A 237 -11.29 16.31 9.15
C GLN A 237 -11.21 15.68 10.53
N GLY A 238 -10.88 16.47 11.55
CA GLY A 238 -10.65 15.98 12.91
C GLY A 238 -9.35 15.19 13.09
N GLY A 239 -8.46 15.22 12.09
CA GLY A 239 -7.10 14.72 12.14
C GLY A 239 -6.13 15.80 11.65
N ILE A 240 -5.24 15.44 10.71
CA ILE A 240 -4.45 16.44 9.99
C ILE A 240 -5.29 16.95 8.82
N ASP A 241 -5.83 18.16 8.96
CA ASP A 241 -6.85 18.72 8.06
C ASP A 241 -6.41 19.99 7.31
N GLY A 242 -5.17 20.44 7.51
CA GLY A 242 -4.64 21.61 6.85
C GLY A 242 -3.17 21.87 7.13
N VAL A 243 -2.63 22.94 6.53
CA VAL A 243 -1.22 23.31 6.63
C VAL A 243 -0.75 23.50 8.10
N PRO A 244 -1.49 24.19 9.00
CA PRO A 244 -1.04 24.33 10.39
C PRO A 244 -0.90 23.00 11.13
N ALA A 245 -1.89 22.11 11.00
CA ALA A 245 -1.86 20.77 11.60
C ALA A 245 -0.72 19.92 11.01
N LEU A 246 -0.52 20.01 9.69
CA LEU A 246 0.58 19.35 9.00
C LEU A 246 1.93 19.79 9.56
N LYS A 247 2.18 21.10 9.68
CA LYS A 247 3.45 21.62 10.26
C LYS A 247 3.69 21.11 11.68
N ALA A 248 2.66 21.01 12.51
CA ALA A 248 2.79 20.41 13.85
C ALA A 248 3.15 18.92 13.76
N TYR A 249 2.50 18.18 12.87
CA TYR A 249 2.79 16.76 12.63
C TYR A 249 4.21 16.53 12.12
N LEU A 250 4.70 17.33 11.16
CA LEU A 250 6.06 17.21 10.63
C LEU A 250 7.12 17.52 11.68
N ARG A 251 6.93 18.57 12.49
CA ARG A 251 7.84 18.86 13.61
C ARG A 251 7.90 17.71 14.61
N TRP A 252 6.74 17.15 14.97
CA TRP A 252 6.66 15.99 15.85
C TRP A 252 7.42 14.78 15.27
N ALA A 253 7.26 14.51 13.99
CA ALA A 253 7.95 13.43 13.28
C ALA A 253 9.47 13.64 13.25
N GLN A 254 9.94 14.84 12.89
CA GLN A 254 11.36 15.20 12.87
C GLN A 254 12.02 15.02 14.24
N GLN A 255 11.36 15.43 15.33
CA GLN A 255 11.86 15.26 16.70
C GLN A 255 12.08 13.79 17.10
N ARG A 256 11.46 12.84 16.37
CA ARG A 256 11.58 11.39 16.58
C ARG A 256 12.50 10.72 15.57
N GLY A 257 13.24 11.49 14.78
CA GLY A 257 14.18 11.01 13.79
C GLY A 257 13.53 10.43 12.53
N VAL A 258 12.21 10.59 12.35
CA VAL A 258 11.54 10.18 11.10
C VAL A 258 11.96 11.13 9.99
N THR A 259 12.34 10.56 8.85
CA THR A 259 12.81 11.30 7.67
C THR A 259 11.85 11.22 6.48
N ALA A 260 10.70 10.56 6.64
CA ALA A 260 9.69 10.47 5.58
C ALA A 260 8.26 10.42 6.11
N VAL A 261 7.36 11.16 5.45
CA VAL A 261 5.93 11.20 5.75
C VAL A 261 5.15 11.06 4.45
N ILE A 262 4.14 10.18 4.45
CA ILE A 262 3.17 10.00 3.37
C ILE A 262 1.83 10.57 3.85
N LEU A 263 1.38 11.64 3.20
CA LEU A 263 0.06 12.23 3.34
C LEU A 263 -0.84 11.61 2.29
N ARG A 264 -1.80 10.79 2.73
CA ARG A 264 -2.67 10.03 1.86
C ARG A 264 -4.10 10.54 1.95
N GLU A 265 -4.74 10.68 0.81
CA GLU A 265 -6.18 10.91 0.73
C GLU A 265 -6.97 9.62 1.03
N PHE A 266 -8.19 9.72 1.54
CA PHE A 266 -9.11 8.59 1.39
C PHE A 266 -9.31 8.27 -0.09
N SER A 267 -9.29 6.97 -0.42
CA SER A 267 -9.57 6.54 -1.79
C SER A 267 -10.92 7.04 -2.27
N GLN A 268 -10.99 7.48 -3.53
CA GLN A 268 -12.25 7.78 -4.18
C GLN A 268 -13.07 6.50 -4.33
N LEU A 269 -14.26 6.48 -3.74
CA LEU A 269 -15.15 5.34 -3.75
C LEU A 269 -16.14 5.46 -4.91
N GLY A 270 -16.34 4.36 -5.63
CA GLY A 270 -17.34 4.26 -6.69
C GLY A 270 -18.74 3.89 -6.20
N PRO A 271 -19.73 3.93 -7.10
CA PRO A 271 -21.14 3.64 -6.78
C PRO A 271 -21.40 2.19 -6.33
N GLN A 272 -20.46 1.27 -6.55
CA GLN A 272 -20.56 -0.13 -6.10
C GLN A 272 -20.48 -0.29 -4.58
N TYR A 273 -19.88 0.67 -3.86
CA TYR A 273 -19.80 0.60 -2.41
C TYR A 273 -21.12 1.01 -1.76
N ARG A 274 -21.64 0.16 -0.89
CA ARG A 274 -22.85 0.47 -0.13
C ARG A 274 -22.60 1.59 0.85
N ASN A 275 -23.66 2.38 1.08
CA ASN A 275 -23.66 3.44 2.06
C ASN A 275 -23.69 2.87 3.49
N ASN A 276 -22.53 2.47 4.01
CA ASN A 276 -22.34 2.01 5.37
C ASN A 276 -21.59 3.05 6.24
N ALA A 277 -21.33 2.74 7.51
CA ALA A 277 -20.71 3.69 8.43
C ALA A 277 -19.32 4.17 7.95
N THR A 278 -18.52 3.27 7.38
CA THR A 278 -17.19 3.56 6.85
C THR A 278 -17.26 4.45 5.61
N ALA A 279 -18.15 4.14 4.66
CA ALA A 279 -18.36 4.97 3.47
C ALA A 279 -18.81 6.39 3.82
N ARG A 280 -19.74 6.53 4.79
CA ARG A 280 -20.15 7.86 5.29
C ARG A 280 -19.01 8.61 5.96
N TYR A 281 -18.21 7.92 6.75
CA TYR A 281 -17.06 8.53 7.40
C TYR A 281 -16.06 9.06 6.37
N ILE A 282 -15.68 8.24 5.40
CA ILE A 282 -14.78 8.63 4.31
C ILE A 282 -15.36 9.84 3.57
N GLY A 283 -16.63 9.80 3.17
CA GLY A 283 -17.28 10.91 2.47
C GLY A 283 -17.32 12.21 3.26
N GLY A 284 -17.58 12.15 4.56
CA GLY A 284 -17.71 13.34 5.41
C GLY A 284 -16.39 13.90 5.94
N ALA A 285 -15.34 13.08 6.07
CA ALA A 285 -14.07 13.47 6.66
C ALA A 285 -12.93 13.68 5.64
N ARG A 286 -13.19 13.47 4.34
CA ARG A 286 -12.17 13.57 3.29
C ARG A 286 -11.56 14.98 3.21
N ILE A 287 -10.24 15.02 3.12
CA ILE A 287 -9.45 16.19 2.73
C ILE A 287 -8.87 15.91 1.35
N ASP A 288 -9.04 16.82 0.41
CA ASP A 288 -8.43 16.70 -0.92
C ASP A 288 -6.90 16.92 -0.80
N VAL A 289 -6.12 15.89 -1.14
CA VAL A 289 -4.67 15.94 -0.98
C VAL A 289 -4.00 16.82 -2.02
N ALA A 290 -4.61 17.00 -3.20
CA ALA A 290 -4.11 17.89 -4.23
C ALA A 290 -4.30 19.35 -3.81
N ALA A 291 -5.44 19.67 -3.20
CA ALA A 291 -5.68 20.98 -2.60
C ALA A 291 -4.73 21.26 -1.42
N LEU A 292 -4.48 20.25 -0.56
CA LEU A 292 -3.51 20.38 0.53
C LEU A 292 -2.09 20.62 0.00
N LEU A 293 -1.66 19.89 -1.03
CA LEU A 293 -0.37 20.12 -1.68
C LEU A 293 -0.27 21.53 -2.26
N ALA A 294 -1.29 22.00 -2.97
CA ALA A 294 -1.32 23.37 -3.49
C ALA A 294 -1.20 24.40 -2.36
N ALA A 295 -1.90 24.20 -1.24
CA ALA A 295 -1.80 25.06 -0.06
C ALA A 295 -0.39 25.02 0.57
N CYS A 296 0.25 23.85 0.64
CA CYS A 296 1.63 23.74 1.10
C CYS A 296 2.61 24.49 0.20
N LEU A 297 2.42 24.46 -1.12
CA LEU A 297 3.26 25.19 -2.08
C LEU A 297 3.01 26.70 -2.07
N ALA A 298 1.88 27.15 -1.53
CA ALA A 298 1.54 28.56 -1.33
C ALA A 298 1.92 29.10 0.07
N ASP A 299 2.17 28.21 1.04
CA ASP A 299 2.58 28.58 2.39
C ASP A 299 4.06 28.99 2.41
N PRO A 300 4.42 30.21 2.89
CA PRO A 300 5.80 30.72 2.80
C PRO A 300 6.86 29.86 3.50
N GLU A 301 6.52 29.19 4.60
CA GLU A 301 7.48 28.38 5.35
C GLU A 301 7.75 27.04 4.67
N LEU A 302 6.69 26.39 4.16
CA LEU A 302 6.83 25.14 3.43
C LEU A 302 7.47 25.39 2.06
N SER A 303 6.99 26.39 1.32
CA SER A 303 7.43 26.66 -0.05
C SER A 303 8.90 27.07 -0.14
N ALA A 304 9.44 27.77 0.87
CA ALA A 304 10.82 28.24 0.87
C ALA A 304 11.85 27.10 0.82
N GLU A 305 11.51 25.92 1.36
CA GLU A 305 12.42 24.78 1.49
C GLU A 305 11.89 23.51 0.80
N ALA A 306 10.69 23.56 0.20
CA ALA A 306 10.10 22.44 -0.52
C ALA A 306 10.66 22.35 -1.93
N GLN A 307 11.28 21.22 -2.24
CA GLN A 307 11.78 20.89 -3.57
C GLN A 307 10.98 19.71 -4.15
N PRO A 308 10.16 19.92 -5.19
CA PRO A 308 9.53 18.80 -5.89
C PRO A 308 10.58 17.86 -6.50
N VAL A 309 10.46 16.56 -6.22
CA VAL A 309 11.44 15.53 -6.62
C VAL A 309 10.94 14.76 -7.83
N HIS A 310 9.73 14.19 -7.74
CA HIS A 310 9.09 13.45 -8.81
C HIS A 310 7.61 13.26 -8.54
N ALA A 311 6.86 12.92 -9.58
CA ALA A 311 5.53 12.34 -9.45
C ALA A 311 5.54 10.87 -9.84
N THR A 312 4.62 10.07 -9.31
CA THR A 312 4.39 8.69 -9.75
C THR A 312 2.98 8.56 -10.32
N SER A 313 2.85 7.91 -11.47
CA SER A 313 1.59 7.42 -12.02
C SER A 313 1.50 5.91 -11.80
N GLY A 314 0.62 5.48 -10.90
CA GLY A 314 0.28 4.08 -10.65
C GLY A 314 -0.94 3.61 -11.44
N TYR A 315 -1.30 2.32 -11.31
CA TYR A 315 -2.44 1.75 -12.04
C TYR A 315 -3.81 2.28 -11.56
N TYR A 316 -3.88 2.81 -10.33
CA TYR A 316 -5.08 3.38 -9.72
C TYR A 316 -4.78 4.53 -8.75
N PHE A 317 -3.53 5.00 -8.69
CA PHE A 317 -3.10 6.04 -7.76
C PHE A 317 -2.09 6.97 -8.42
N TRP A 318 -1.89 8.13 -7.83
CA TRP A 318 -0.76 8.99 -8.14
C TRP A 318 -0.14 9.51 -6.85
N ASN A 319 1.13 9.89 -6.90
CA ASN A 319 1.74 10.65 -5.83
C ASN A 319 2.69 11.72 -6.34
N VAL A 320 2.96 12.71 -5.49
CA VAL A 320 4.00 13.73 -5.67
C VAL A 320 4.90 13.67 -4.46
N VAL A 321 6.21 13.60 -4.71
CA VAL A 321 7.24 13.60 -3.68
C VAL A 321 7.93 14.95 -3.65
N LEU A 322 7.98 15.56 -2.47
CA LEU A 322 8.77 16.74 -2.16
C LEU A 322 9.88 16.37 -1.18
N HIS A 323 10.98 17.10 -1.24
CA HIS A 323 11.97 17.15 -0.17
C HIS A 323 11.79 18.46 0.60
N TRP A 324 11.75 18.40 1.93
CA TRP A 324 11.57 19.56 2.82
C TRP A 324 12.37 19.34 4.11
N ARG A 325 13.33 20.21 4.43
CA ARG A 325 14.13 20.14 5.68
C ARG A 325 14.72 18.75 6.00
N GLY A 326 15.31 18.07 5.01
CA GLY A 326 15.87 16.72 5.20
C GLY A 326 14.82 15.61 5.29
N MET A 327 13.54 15.93 5.06
CA MET A 327 12.42 14.99 5.10
C MET A 327 11.81 14.81 3.71
N GLN A 328 11.47 13.58 3.35
CA GLN A 328 10.64 13.27 2.20
C GLN A 328 9.15 13.42 2.55
N LEU A 329 8.42 14.25 1.82
CA LEU A 329 6.97 14.39 1.93
C LEU A 329 6.31 13.82 0.68
N THR A 330 5.49 12.80 0.82
CA THR A 330 4.72 12.22 -0.28
C THR A 330 3.25 12.60 -0.14
N PHE A 331 2.66 13.22 -1.16
CA PHE A 331 1.22 13.48 -1.26
C PHE A 331 0.62 12.45 -2.20
N GLU A 332 -0.38 11.69 -1.76
CA GLU A 332 -0.88 10.52 -2.51
C GLU A 332 -2.41 10.45 -2.51
N ALA A 333 -2.97 10.17 -3.68
CA ALA A 333 -4.40 9.86 -3.84
C ALA A 333 -4.60 8.58 -4.66
N SER A 334 -5.68 7.88 -4.37
CA SER A 334 -6.07 6.64 -5.05
C SER A 334 -7.54 6.66 -5.46
N ASP A 335 -7.84 5.96 -6.54
CA ASP A 335 -9.16 5.84 -7.14
C ASP A 335 -9.56 4.37 -7.22
N TYR A 336 -10.54 3.97 -6.41
CA TYR A 336 -11.04 2.59 -6.42
C TYR A 336 -11.90 2.28 -7.64
N VAL A 337 -12.53 3.26 -8.29
CA VAL A 337 -13.21 3.05 -9.57
C VAL A 337 -12.20 2.57 -10.61
N ARG A 338 -11.06 3.28 -10.74
CA ARG A 338 -9.98 2.85 -11.65
C ARG A 338 -9.39 1.51 -11.24
N MET A 339 -9.20 1.26 -9.94
CA MET A 339 -8.72 -0.04 -9.44
C MET A 339 -9.61 -1.20 -9.92
N HIS A 340 -10.92 -1.09 -9.74
CA HIS A 340 -11.87 -2.13 -10.15
C HIS A 340 -11.90 -2.30 -11.67
N ALA A 341 -11.86 -1.21 -12.44
CA ALA A 341 -11.76 -1.28 -13.89
C ALA A 341 -10.48 -2.01 -14.35
N ARG A 342 -9.35 -1.78 -13.66
CA ARG A 342 -8.08 -2.49 -13.94
C ARG A 342 -8.16 -3.96 -13.59
N HIS A 343 -8.72 -4.34 -12.45
CA HIS A 343 -8.90 -5.75 -12.11
C HIS A 343 -9.84 -6.45 -13.11
N ALA A 344 -10.94 -5.81 -13.51
CA ALA A 344 -11.88 -6.35 -14.49
C ALA A 344 -11.30 -6.52 -15.90
N SER A 345 -10.17 -5.88 -16.23
CA SER A 345 -9.54 -5.98 -17.55
C SER A 345 -8.98 -7.37 -17.89
N GLY A 346 -8.85 -8.25 -16.90
CA GLY A 346 -8.22 -9.57 -17.05
C GLY A 346 -6.68 -9.55 -17.01
N ARG A 347 -6.07 -8.37 -16.87
CA ARG A 347 -4.64 -8.18 -16.63
C ARG A 347 -4.34 -8.13 -15.14
N ILE A 348 -3.12 -8.48 -14.76
CA ILE A 348 -2.69 -8.58 -13.36
C ILE A 348 -1.78 -7.41 -13.01
N TYR A 349 -2.23 -6.58 -12.08
CA TYR A 349 -1.49 -5.42 -11.56
C TYR A 349 -0.98 -5.64 -10.12
N LYS A 350 -1.55 -6.64 -9.43
CA LYS A 350 -1.18 -7.04 -8.08
C LYS A 350 -1.48 -8.53 -7.89
N LEU A 351 -0.66 -9.18 -7.07
CA LEU A 351 -0.85 -10.55 -6.62
C LEU A 351 -1.13 -10.54 -5.12
N VAL A 352 -2.19 -11.22 -4.70
CA VAL A 352 -2.56 -11.36 -3.28
C VAL A 352 -2.76 -12.83 -2.96
N PHE A 353 -2.03 -13.32 -1.96
CA PHE A 353 -2.21 -14.67 -1.44
C PHE A 353 -3.04 -14.60 -0.16
N HIS A 354 -4.20 -15.23 -0.18
CA HIS A 354 -5.16 -15.21 0.91
C HIS A 354 -5.02 -16.42 1.82
N ALA A 355 -5.47 -16.27 3.06
CA ALA A 355 -5.40 -17.31 4.08
C ALA A 355 -6.16 -18.61 3.75
N ASN A 356 -7.07 -18.59 2.78
CA ASN A 356 -7.76 -19.78 2.26
C ASN A 356 -6.93 -20.56 1.21
N GLY A 357 -5.67 -20.20 0.96
CA GLY A 357 -4.81 -20.88 0.00
C GLY A 357 -5.04 -20.45 -1.46
N ARG A 358 -5.68 -19.30 -1.70
CA ARG A 358 -5.87 -18.77 -3.05
C ARG A 358 -4.87 -17.67 -3.36
N LEU A 359 -4.23 -17.76 -4.52
CA LEU A 359 -3.51 -16.67 -5.16
C LEU A 359 -4.45 -15.95 -6.12
N CYS A 360 -4.69 -14.67 -5.91
CA CYS A 360 -5.60 -13.83 -6.68
C CYS A 360 -4.88 -12.67 -7.37
N GLY A 361 -5.46 -12.20 -8.47
CA GLY A 361 -5.03 -11.00 -9.20
C GLY A 361 -5.54 -9.67 -8.62
N GLY A 362 -5.95 -9.65 -7.34
CA GLY A 362 -6.58 -8.52 -6.68
C GLY A 362 -6.90 -8.83 -5.22
N TRP A 363 -7.58 -7.90 -4.54
CA TRP A 363 -7.82 -7.97 -3.08
C TRP A 363 -9.00 -8.85 -2.65
N ASN A 364 -9.86 -9.27 -3.58
CA ASN A 364 -11.00 -10.10 -3.27
C ASN A 364 -10.62 -11.59 -3.34
N PRO A 365 -10.82 -12.38 -2.28
CA PRO A 365 -10.37 -13.77 -2.20
C PRO A 365 -11.16 -14.77 -3.07
N GLU A 366 -12.21 -14.32 -3.75
CA GLU A 366 -13.05 -15.13 -4.63
C GLU A 366 -13.06 -14.63 -6.09
N GLN A 367 -12.45 -13.49 -6.37
CA GLN A 367 -12.36 -12.94 -7.71
C GLN A 367 -10.94 -13.04 -8.25
N HIS A 368 -10.82 -13.19 -9.58
CA HIS A 368 -9.53 -13.27 -10.25
C HIS A 368 -8.59 -14.32 -9.65
N VAL A 369 -9.14 -15.46 -9.22
CA VAL A 369 -8.35 -16.60 -8.69
C VAL A 369 -7.43 -17.13 -9.81
N LEU A 370 -6.14 -17.14 -9.53
CA LEU A 370 -5.08 -17.58 -10.42
C LEU A 370 -4.62 -19.00 -10.09
N LEU A 371 -4.57 -19.33 -8.80
CA LEU A 371 -4.17 -20.64 -8.30
C LEU A 371 -4.88 -20.95 -6.98
N GLU A 372 -5.34 -22.18 -6.83
CA GLU A 372 -5.75 -22.76 -5.55
C GLU A 372 -4.68 -23.77 -5.11
N THR A 373 -4.14 -23.59 -3.90
CA THR A 373 -3.10 -24.48 -3.35
C THR A 373 -3.66 -25.52 -2.39
N THR A 374 -4.95 -25.44 -2.07
CA THR A 374 -5.68 -26.52 -1.44
C THR A 374 -5.94 -27.59 -2.50
N GLY A 375 -5.56 -28.84 -2.24
CA GLY A 375 -5.76 -29.94 -3.19
C GLY A 375 -7.24 -30.21 -3.45
N ALA A 376 -7.81 -29.51 -4.43
CA ALA A 376 -9.00 -29.91 -5.16
C ALA A 376 -8.72 -29.61 -6.64
N ALA A 377 -9.05 -30.58 -7.51
CA ALA A 377 -8.91 -30.44 -8.96
C ALA A 377 -9.52 -29.10 -9.43
N PRO A 378 -8.96 -28.46 -10.48
CA PRO A 378 -9.37 -27.12 -10.88
C PRO A 378 -10.87 -27.08 -11.17
N MET A 379 -11.64 -26.40 -10.30
CA MET A 379 -12.99 -25.98 -10.68
C MET A 379 -12.83 -25.01 -11.84
N ARG A 380 -13.27 -25.43 -13.03
CA ARG A 380 -13.36 -24.57 -14.20
C ARG A 380 -14.03 -23.27 -13.80
N SER A 381 -13.29 -22.17 -13.88
CA SER A 381 -13.81 -20.81 -13.82
C SER A 381 -15.06 -20.72 -14.69
N ARG A 382 -16.21 -20.35 -14.10
CA ARG A 382 -17.38 -19.96 -14.89
C ARG A 382 -16.98 -18.72 -15.66
N ALA A 383 -16.81 -18.88 -16.97
CA ALA A 383 -16.73 -17.75 -17.89
C ALA A 383 -17.95 -16.86 -17.61
N VAL A 384 -17.71 -15.57 -17.35
CA VAL A 384 -18.74 -14.54 -17.38
C VAL A 384 -19.29 -14.53 -18.79
N GLN A 385 -20.49 -15.09 -18.99
CA GLN A 385 -21.19 -14.95 -20.26
C GLN A 385 -21.58 -13.47 -20.42
N PRO A 386 -21.37 -12.87 -21.60
CA PRO A 386 -21.91 -11.55 -21.88
C PRO A 386 -23.43 -11.62 -21.80
N LEU A 387 -24.06 -10.69 -21.07
CA LEU A 387 -25.51 -10.50 -21.11
C LEU A 387 -25.94 -10.32 -22.57
N GLN A 388 -26.64 -11.31 -23.12
CA GLN A 388 -27.37 -11.13 -24.36
C GLN A 388 -28.54 -10.19 -24.11
N LEU A 389 -28.55 -9.07 -24.84
CA LEU A 389 -29.67 -8.15 -24.96
C LEU A 389 -30.92 -8.92 -25.39
N LEU A 390 -31.90 -8.99 -24.48
CA LEU A 390 -33.26 -9.40 -24.81
C LEU A 390 -33.86 -8.33 -25.74
N ARG A 391 -33.98 -8.68 -27.03
CA ARG A 391 -34.94 -8.04 -27.93
C ARG A 391 -36.34 -8.44 -27.47
N SER A 392 -37.16 -7.45 -27.15
CA SER A 392 -38.60 -7.64 -26.97
C SER A 392 -39.33 -7.50 -28.32
N PRO A 393 -40.48 -8.17 -28.50
CA PRO A 393 -41.24 -8.16 -29.75
C PRO A 393 -41.83 -6.80 -30.13
#